data_AF-A0A8T4TKX8-F1
#
_entry.id   AF-A0A8T4TKX8-F1
#
_cell.length_a   1.000
_cell.length_b   1.000
_cell.length_c   1.000
_cell.angle_alpha   90.00
_cell.angle_beta   90.00
_cell.angle_gamma   90.00
#
_symmetry.space_group_name_H-M   'P 1'
#
loop_
_entity.id
_entity.type
_entity.pdbx_description
1 polymer ?
#
loop_
_entity_poly.entity_id
_entity_poly.type
_entity_poly.pdbx_seq_one_letter_code
_entity_poly.pdbx_strand_id
1 'polypeptide(L)'
;MLFDKNVKPGGYEVVKEGANNVLRVNYNEYSQVPSIEDSAVTMAKVVDMLVEVPGVNMIVFSQRRNYTYGYEQTDILNEIASLYSYLTKQKRILTLSLFDQTEAFRIHSQEWGEVIHDVVYNLLRSDPVGAYVELKRTIREEKIKIKDTNSMEEVNARSAYVETLAYVMKMLENTKVISIAKPSLSGHIVGSRGIYRDVFRAEIGPDFVFTRLMAEIPLNAEEVDAYSLDTGTDVSIYKIPGDVKYYYHLNPPEFKISEEKYMLLDLARNAMLEYKPKKEEFTDPEKMRKTFFNIGRDMIGELAEHKGFEMSYGEIDELAQILVRYTVGFGFVELLLKDPKIQDVSANGPIGETPIFIVHGDYDECTTNIVPAREDGESWATKFRIISGRPLDEANPVLDTELVLPYARARVAAMTRPLNPAGLAFAFRRHRDNPWTYPLFISNRMMGPYAAGLLSFLVDGGRSILFAGTRSSGKTSLLGSTLIELMRRHRIITVEDNLEIAV
;
A
#
# COMPACT_ATOMS: atom_id res chain seq x y z
N MET A 1 -18.59 1.56 7.90
CA MET A 1 -17.99 2.69 8.64
C MET A 1 -16.59 2.28 9.06
N LEU A 2 -15.57 3.04 8.65
CA LEU A 2 -14.16 2.75 8.89
C LEU A 2 -13.70 3.01 10.35
N PHE A 3 -14.49 3.76 11.12
CA PHE A 3 -14.24 4.06 12.53
C PHE A 3 -15.34 3.47 13.42
N ASP A 4 -15.01 3.18 14.69
CA ASP A 4 -16.02 2.90 15.70
C ASP A 4 -16.97 4.12 15.85
N LYS A 5 -18.25 3.88 16.16
CA LYS A 5 -19.32 4.91 16.24
C LYS A 5 -19.01 6.04 17.24
N ASN A 6 -18.00 5.86 18.08
CA ASN A 6 -17.57 6.79 19.12
C ASN A 6 -16.46 7.78 18.68
N VAL A 7 -15.85 7.61 17.50
CA VAL A 7 -14.76 8.47 17.04
C VAL A 7 -15.31 9.74 16.38
N LYS A 8 -15.26 10.85 17.12
CA LYS A 8 -15.69 12.18 16.63
C LYS A 8 -14.79 12.67 15.48
N PRO A 9 -15.28 13.61 14.65
CA PRO A 9 -14.44 14.31 13.68
C PRO A 9 -13.20 14.94 14.33
N GLY A 10 -12.02 14.63 13.80
CA GLY A 10 -10.72 15.03 14.34
C GLY A 10 -10.20 14.15 15.47
N GLY A 11 -10.98 13.16 15.91
CA GLY A 11 -10.53 12.09 16.79
C GLY A 11 -9.74 11.03 16.02
N TYR A 12 -9.13 10.11 16.77
CA TYR A 12 -8.31 9.04 16.22
C TYR A 12 -8.63 7.70 16.89
N GLU A 13 -8.27 6.61 16.20
CA GLU A 13 -8.23 5.26 16.75
C GLU A 13 -6.89 4.61 16.38
N VAL A 14 -6.48 3.64 17.18
CA VAL A 14 -5.24 2.89 16.95
C VAL A 14 -5.61 1.48 16.53
N VAL A 15 -5.35 1.15 15.28
CA VAL A 15 -5.68 -0.15 14.69
C VAL A 15 -4.39 -0.92 14.46
N LYS A 16 -4.38 -2.21 14.80
CA LYS A 16 -3.25 -3.07 14.52
C LYS A 16 -3.44 -3.78 13.18
N GLU A 17 -2.66 -3.40 12.18
CA GLU A 17 -2.69 -3.96 10.82
C GLU A 17 -1.36 -4.69 10.54
N GLY A 18 -1.36 -6.01 10.72
CA GLY A 18 -0.13 -6.81 10.66
C GLY A 18 0.87 -6.43 11.77
N ALA A 19 2.10 -6.08 11.37
CA ALA A 19 3.15 -5.53 12.22
C ALA A 19 3.00 -4.02 12.49
N ASN A 20 2.03 -3.35 11.84
CA ASN A 20 1.85 -1.92 11.98
C ASN A 20 0.84 -1.58 13.08
N ASN A 21 1.22 -0.63 13.94
CA ASN A 21 0.32 0.09 14.81
C ASN A 21 -0.07 1.38 14.10
N VAL A 22 -1.27 1.39 13.55
CA VAL A 22 -1.77 2.43 12.66
C VAL A 22 -2.57 3.43 13.45
N LEU A 23 -2.16 4.70 13.41
CA LEU A 23 -2.95 5.81 13.91
C LEU A 23 -3.89 6.27 12.79
N ARG A 24 -5.18 5.91 12.90
CA ARG A 24 -6.22 6.37 11.98
C ARG A 24 -6.88 7.62 12.53
N VAL A 25 -6.87 8.70 11.76
CA VAL A 25 -7.44 9.98 12.16
C VAL A 25 -8.65 10.31 11.30
N ASN A 26 -9.79 10.57 11.94
CA ASN A 26 -11.06 10.82 11.24
C ASN A 26 -11.13 12.27 10.74
N TYR A 27 -11.03 12.46 9.43
CA TYR A 27 -11.15 13.76 8.75
C TYR A 27 -12.43 13.90 7.90
N ASN A 28 -13.35 12.93 7.94
CA ASN A 28 -14.51 12.85 7.02
C ASN A 28 -15.39 14.11 6.96
N GLU A 29 -15.51 14.86 8.07
CA GLU A 29 -16.32 16.09 8.13
C GLU A 29 -15.52 17.38 7.90
N TYR A 30 -14.20 17.29 7.72
CA TYR A 30 -13.37 18.46 7.42
C TYR A 30 -13.43 18.79 5.93
N SER A 31 -13.47 20.08 5.60
CA SER A 31 -13.43 20.58 4.22
C SER A 31 -12.03 20.68 3.64
N GLN A 32 -11.01 20.77 4.50
CA GLN A 32 -9.60 20.84 4.09
C GLN A 32 -8.99 19.44 4.02
N VAL A 33 -8.15 19.22 3.02
CA VAL A 33 -7.38 17.99 2.87
C VAL A 33 -6.35 17.90 4.00
N PRO A 34 -6.28 16.77 4.73
CA PRO A 34 -5.24 16.58 5.74
C PRO A 34 -3.87 16.46 5.07
N SER A 35 -2.97 17.38 5.39
CA SER A 35 -1.59 17.37 4.91
C SER A 35 -0.65 17.68 6.07
N ILE A 36 0.28 16.75 6.34
CA ILE A 36 1.31 16.97 7.35
C ILE A 36 2.34 17.94 6.79
N GLU A 37 2.64 17.93 5.49
CA GLU A 37 3.61 18.81 4.85
C GLU A 37 3.12 20.25 4.72
N ASP A 38 1.86 20.49 4.39
CA ASP A 38 1.35 21.84 4.12
C ASP A 38 0.73 22.54 5.33
N SER A 39 0.26 21.80 6.34
CA SER A 39 -0.43 22.36 7.50
C SER A 39 0.34 22.17 8.81
N ALA A 40 0.82 23.28 9.36
CA ALA A 40 1.46 23.32 10.69
C ALA A 40 0.50 22.86 11.81
N VAL A 41 -0.79 23.14 11.67
CA VAL A 41 -1.83 22.72 12.63
C VAL A 41 -2.02 21.21 12.60
N THR A 42 -2.01 20.62 11.39
CA THR A 42 -2.17 19.17 11.22
C THR A 42 -0.96 18.43 11.79
N MET A 43 0.26 18.91 11.50
CA MET A 43 1.48 18.36 12.08
C MET A 43 1.47 18.41 13.61
N ALA A 44 1.10 19.55 14.21
CA ALA A 44 1.04 19.69 15.67
C ALA A 44 0.05 18.70 16.31
N LYS A 45 -1.14 18.55 15.73
CA LYS A 45 -2.13 17.56 16.20
C LYS A 45 -1.60 16.14 16.13
N VAL A 46 -0.92 15.77 15.04
CA VAL A 46 -0.32 14.44 14.90
C VAL A 46 0.75 14.20 15.96
N VAL A 47 1.64 15.17 16.18
CA VAL A 47 2.68 15.07 17.21
C VAL A 47 2.04 14.87 18.59
N ASP A 48 0.97 15.61 18.92
CA ASP A 48 0.23 15.41 20.17
C ASP A 48 -0.34 13.99 20.29
N MET A 49 -0.95 13.46 19.22
CA MET A 49 -1.50 12.09 19.20
C MET A 49 -0.40 11.03 19.39
N LEU A 50 0.78 11.23 18.79
CA LEU A 50 1.92 10.32 18.95
C LEU A 50 2.53 10.36 20.36
N VAL A 51 2.42 11.49 21.06
CA VAL A 51 2.80 11.60 22.48
C VAL A 51 1.85 10.80 23.37
N GLU A 52 0.54 10.84 23.07
CA GLU A 52 -0.48 10.09 23.80
C GLU A 52 -0.39 8.59 23.53
N VAL A 53 -0.12 8.20 22.28
CA VAL A 53 -0.01 6.81 21.85
C VAL A 53 1.39 6.52 21.28
N PRO A 54 2.38 6.25 22.13
CA PRO A 54 3.70 5.85 21.68
C PRO A 54 3.68 4.47 21.01
N GLY A 55 4.53 4.27 20.00
CA GLY A 55 4.68 2.99 19.30
C GLY A 55 3.81 2.83 18.05
N VAL A 56 3.16 3.90 17.61
CA VAL A 56 2.56 4.03 16.27
C VAL A 56 3.67 4.04 15.23
N ASN A 57 3.48 3.35 14.11
CA ASN A 57 4.47 3.27 13.03
C ASN A 57 3.88 3.50 11.63
N MET A 58 2.58 3.84 11.56
CA MET A 58 1.92 4.29 10.33
C MET A 58 0.81 5.28 10.71
N ILE A 59 0.65 6.35 9.93
CA ILE A 59 -0.41 7.35 10.14
C ILE A 59 -1.30 7.36 8.92
N VAL A 60 -2.62 7.29 9.13
CA VAL A 60 -3.61 7.33 8.05
C VAL A 60 -4.65 8.38 8.40
N PHE A 61 -4.78 9.40 7.56
CA PHE A 61 -5.95 10.27 7.62
C PHE A 61 -7.03 9.70 6.72
N SER A 62 -8.18 9.41 7.30
CA SER A 62 -9.35 8.94 6.56
C SER A 62 -10.29 10.11 6.32
N GLN A 63 -10.39 10.50 5.05
CA GLN A 63 -11.40 11.43 4.55
C GLN A 63 -12.12 10.71 3.39
N ARG A 64 -12.41 11.41 2.29
CA ARG A 64 -12.89 10.80 1.04
C ARG A 64 -11.84 9.88 0.40
N ARG A 65 -10.56 10.09 0.71
CA ARG A 65 -9.44 9.21 0.36
C ARG A 65 -8.62 8.97 1.63
N ASN A 66 -7.87 7.88 1.67
CA ASN A 66 -6.89 7.66 2.72
C ASN A 66 -5.56 8.33 2.33
N TYR A 67 -5.04 9.15 3.25
CA TYR A 67 -3.73 9.78 3.13
C TYR A 67 -2.79 9.09 4.12
N THR A 68 -1.92 8.23 3.59
CA THR A 68 -1.07 7.35 4.39
C THR A 68 0.36 7.88 4.44
N TYR A 69 0.92 7.90 5.65
CA TYR A 69 2.34 8.20 5.90
C TYR A 69 2.97 6.91 6.43
N GLY A 70 3.92 6.37 5.68
CA GLY A 70 4.58 5.11 5.98
C GLY A 70 5.50 5.14 7.19
N TYR A 71 6.24 4.04 7.39
CA TYR A 71 7.14 3.84 8.52
C TYR A 71 8.18 4.95 8.66
N GLU A 72 8.94 5.23 7.60
CA GLU A 72 10.05 6.18 7.65
C GLU A 72 9.58 7.59 8.04
N GLN A 73 8.49 8.05 7.44
CA GLN A 73 7.88 9.35 7.72
C GLN A 73 7.28 9.41 9.14
N THR A 74 6.65 8.33 9.59
CA THR A 74 6.07 8.25 10.94
C THR A 74 7.16 8.22 12.02
N ASP A 75 8.27 7.53 11.77
CA ASP A 75 9.42 7.46 12.68
C ASP A 75 10.05 8.85 12.90
N ILE A 76 10.16 9.64 11.83
CA ILE A 76 10.59 11.05 11.90
C ILE A 76 9.70 11.86 12.86
N LEU A 77 8.37 11.69 12.81
CA LEU A 77 7.45 12.39 13.70
C LEU A 77 7.48 11.83 15.14
N ASN A 78 7.73 10.53 15.30
CA ASN A 78 7.91 9.91 16.62
C ASN A 78 9.15 10.44 17.35
N GLU A 79 10.25 10.72 16.63
CA GLU A 79 11.44 11.36 17.22
C GLU A 79 11.08 12.75 17.79
N ILE A 80 10.30 13.54 17.04
CA ILE A 80 9.83 14.86 17.47
C ILE A 80 8.88 14.74 18.67
N ALA A 81 7.91 13.83 18.63
CA ALA A 81 6.97 13.57 19.73
C ALA A 81 7.71 13.15 21.00
N SER A 82 8.71 12.27 20.88
CA SER A 82 9.55 11.83 22.00
C SER A 82 10.36 12.98 22.59
N LEU A 83 10.94 13.82 21.73
CA LEU A 83 11.68 15.01 22.15
C LEU A 83 10.77 16.02 22.87
N TYR A 84 9.58 16.28 22.33
CA TYR A 84 8.58 17.15 22.96
C TYR A 84 8.13 16.62 24.32
N SER A 85 7.83 15.31 24.43
CA SER A 85 7.49 14.66 25.71
C SER A 85 8.63 14.76 26.73
N TYR A 86 9.88 14.64 26.28
CA TYR A 86 11.05 14.77 27.14
C TYR A 86 11.22 16.20 27.67
N LEU A 87 11.16 17.21 26.78
CA LEU A 87 11.35 18.61 27.14
C LEU A 87 10.22 19.12 28.04
N THR A 88 8.98 18.72 27.78
CA THR A 88 7.83 19.12 28.61
C THR A 88 7.85 18.53 30.02
N LYS A 89 8.46 17.35 30.21
CA LYS A 89 8.64 16.73 31.54
C LYS A 89 9.79 17.37 32.33
N GLN A 90 10.72 18.05 31.67
CA GLN A 90 11.85 18.71 32.33
C GLN A 90 11.48 20.08 32.87
N LYS A 91 10.99 20.11 34.11
CA LYS A 91 10.73 21.36 34.86
C LYS A 91 11.94 22.32 34.87
N ARG A 92 13.17 21.81 34.83
CA ARG A 92 14.39 22.63 34.80
C ARG A 92 14.56 23.47 33.54
N ILE A 93 14.08 23.01 32.39
CA ILE A 93 14.15 23.76 31.13
C ILE A 93 13.00 24.78 31.06
N LEU A 94 11.83 24.40 31.56
CA LEU A 94 10.61 25.20 31.50
C LEU A 94 10.53 26.30 32.56
N THR A 95 11.18 26.10 33.70
CA THR A 95 11.20 27.08 34.79
C THR A 95 12.61 27.62 34.94
N LEU A 96 12.91 28.66 34.15
CA LEU A 96 14.10 29.51 34.31
C LEU A 96 14.26 30.02 35.76
N SER A 97 13.18 30.05 36.56
CA SER A 97 13.19 30.42 37.98
C SER A 97 14.07 29.56 38.89
N LEU A 98 14.67 28.47 38.38
CA LEU A 98 15.64 27.64 39.12
C LEU A 98 17.09 28.12 38.95
N PHE A 99 17.37 29.06 38.05
CA PHE A 99 18.68 29.67 37.83
C PHE A 99 18.83 30.98 38.61
N ASP A 100 18.86 30.85 39.94
CA ASP A 100 19.49 31.76 40.91
C ASP A 100 19.04 33.24 41.03
N GLN A 101 19.16 33.79 42.24
CA GLN A 101 18.55 35.05 42.72
C GLN A 101 19.24 36.35 42.25
N THR A 102 19.68 36.46 41.00
CA THR A 102 20.34 37.68 40.49
C THR A 102 19.34 38.67 39.88
N GLU A 103 19.60 39.97 40.06
CA GLU A 103 18.72 41.06 39.63
C GLU A 103 18.62 41.14 38.09
N ALA A 104 19.72 40.85 37.38
CA ALA A 104 19.74 40.75 35.92
C ALA A 104 18.84 39.62 35.37
N PHE A 105 18.74 38.50 36.09
CA PHE A 105 17.89 37.38 35.70
C PHE A 105 16.41 37.73 35.87
N ARG A 106 16.05 38.48 36.92
CA ARG A 106 14.67 38.96 37.12
C ARG A 106 14.19 39.86 35.99
N ILE A 107 15.06 40.71 35.44
CA ILE A 107 14.73 41.64 34.37
C ILE A 107 14.41 40.91 33.05
N HIS A 108 15.20 39.89 32.69
CA HIS A 108 15.05 39.18 31.40
C HIS A 108 14.30 37.84 31.47
N SER A 109 14.01 37.32 32.67
CA SER A 109 13.39 36.00 32.85
C SER A 109 12.04 35.84 32.16
N GLN A 110 11.27 36.92 32.02
CA GLN A 110 9.98 36.89 31.33
C GLN A 110 10.18 36.70 29.82
N GLU A 111 11.00 37.53 29.17
CA GLU A 111 11.28 37.43 27.73
C GLU A 111 11.92 36.08 27.37
N TRP A 112 12.91 35.62 28.15
CA TRP A 112 13.58 34.35 27.92
C TRP A 112 12.66 33.15 28.12
N GLY A 113 11.76 33.24 29.11
CA GLY A 113 10.72 32.24 29.36
C GLY A 113 9.72 32.16 28.22
N GLU A 114 9.28 33.30 27.68
CA GLU A 114 8.36 33.35 26.54
C GLU A 114 8.97 32.70 25.29
N VAL A 115 10.24 32.97 24.98
CA VAL A 115 10.93 32.36 23.83
C VAL A 115 11.07 30.84 23.99
N ILE A 116 11.50 30.36 25.16
CA ILE A 116 11.60 28.90 25.40
C ILE A 116 10.21 28.27 25.33
N HIS A 117 9.21 28.92 25.91
CA HIS A 117 7.84 28.43 25.89
C HIS A 117 7.31 28.33 24.46
N ASP A 118 7.51 29.36 23.64
CA ASP A 118 7.08 29.35 22.24
C ASP A 118 7.80 28.28 21.42
N VAL A 119 9.13 28.16 21.57
CA VAL A 119 9.91 27.14 20.88
C VAL A 119 9.46 25.72 21.27
N VAL A 120 9.29 25.45 22.56
CA VAL A 120 8.97 24.10 23.06
C VAL A 120 7.50 23.75 22.88
N TYR A 121 6.58 24.64 23.24
CA TYR A 121 5.15 24.35 23.20
C TYR A 121 4.49 24.61 21.85
N ASN A 122 4.98 25.55 21.05
CA ASN A 122 4.35 25.90 19.77
C ASN A 122 5.17 25.38 18.59
N LEU A 123 6.39 25.89 18.40
CA LEU A 123 7.17 25.61 17.20
C LEU A 123 7.60 24.15 17.12
N LEU A 124 8.02 23.51 18.20
CA LEU A 124 8.50 22.12 18.15
C LEU A 124 7.46 21.13 17.59
N ARG A 125 6.18 21.36 17.86
CA ARG A 125 5.08 20.51 17.37
C ARG A 125 4.61 20.88 15.97
N SER A 126 4.67 22.16 15.62
CA SER A 126 4.07 22.70 14.38
C SER A 126 5.07 22.94 13.25
N ASP A 127 6.30 23.34 13.61
CA ASP A 127 7.42 23.65 12.73
C ASP A 127 8.78 23.33 13.41
N PRO A 128 9.17 22.04 13.55
CA PRO A 128 10.45 21.64 14.12
C PRO A 128 11.69 22.29 13.46
N VAL A 129 11.63 22.55 12.14
CA VAL A 129 12.72 23.19 11.40
C VAL A 129 12.78 24.67 11.78
N GLY A 130 11.63 25.34 11.82
CA GLY A 130 11.49 26.70 12.34
C GLY A 130 12.00 26.83 13.77
N ALA A 131 11.66 25.89 14.66
CA ALA A 131 12.18 25.84 16.03
C ALA A 131 13.72 25.82 16.08
N TYR A 132 14.35 25.01 15.21
CA TYR A 132 15.81 24.94 15.13
C TYR A 132 16.42 26.26 14.59
N VAL A 133 15.83 26.87 13.57
CA VAL A 133 16.28 28.15 13.02
C VAL A 133 16.13 29.27 14.04
N GLU A 134 15.02 29.29 14.77
CA GLU A 134 14.74 30.27 15.82
C GLU A 134 15.75 30.17 16.97
N LEU A 135 16.01 28.95 17.46
CA LEU A 135 17.05 28.71 18.47
C LEU A 135 18.43 29.21 18.01
N LYS A 136 18.80 28.92 16.76
CA LYS A 136 20.08 29.35 16.18
C LYS A 136 20.19 30.86 16.08
N ARG A 137 19.09 31.55 15.73
CA ARG A 137 18.99 33.00 15.70
C ARG A 137 19.15 33.59 17.10
N THR A 138 18.36 33.15 18.06
CA THR A 138 18.39 33.65 19.44
C THR A 138 19.74 33.43 20.12
N ILE A 139 20.35 32.25 19.95
CA ILE A 139 21.71 31.98 20.46
C ILE A 139 22.74 32.95 19.88
N ARG A 140 22.63 33.30 18.59
CA ARG A 140 23.56 34.24 17.94
C ARG A 140 23.37 35.66 18.49
N GLU A 141 22.13 36.11 18.63
CA GLU A 141 21.80 37.43 19.17
C GLU A 141 22.27 37.60 20.61
N GLU A 142 22.00 36.61 21.47
CA GLU A 142 22.44 36.63 22.86
C GLU A 142 23.97 36.59 23.00
N LYS A 143 24.68 35.83 22.14
CA LYS A 143 26.16 35.86 22.08
C LYS A 143 26.73 37.21 21.65
N ILE A 144 26.00 37.99 20.85
CA ILE A 144 26.41 39.36 20.49
C ILE A 144 26.21 40.26 21.71
N LYS A 145 25.03 40.22 22.35
CA LYS A 145 24.75 41.01 23.56
C LYS A 145 25.75 40.73 24.68
N ILE A 146 26.15 39.47 24.90
CA ILE A 146 27.19 39.10 25.87
C ILE A 146 28.52 39.86 25.64
N LYS A 147 28.89 40.14 24.38
CA LYS A 147 30.13 40.88 24.07
C LYS A 147 30.03 42.39 24.33
N ASP A 148 28.81 42.93 24.27
CA ASP A 148 28.54 44.36 24.43
C ASP A 148 28.16 44.73 25.89
N THR A 149 28.02 43.74 26.78
CA THR A 149 27.65 43.91 28.19
C THR A 149 28.89 44.03 29.09
N ASN A 150 28.92 45.06 29.95
CA ASN A 150 30.01 45.31 30.91
C ASN A 150 29.77 44.71 32.32
N SER A 151 28.56 44.23 32.62
CA SER A 151 28.23 43.63 33.92
C SER A 151 28.52 42.12 33.94
N MET A 152 29.38 41.69 34.87
CA MET A 152 29.76 40.27 35.02
C MET A 152 28.57 39.37 35.41
N GLU A 153 27.61 39.92 36.19
CA GLU A 153 26.40 39.18 36.57
C GLU A 153 25.47 38.93 35.39
N GLU A 154 25.32 39.92 34.51
CA GLU A 154 24.47 39.81 33.32
C GLU A 154 25.10 38.88 32.27
N VAL A 155 26.43 38.91 32.11
CA VAL A 155 27.19 37.97 31.27
C VAL A 155 26.97 36.53 31.73
N ASN A 156 27.02 36.27 33.03
CA ASN A 156 26.79 34.92 33.58
C ASN A 156 25.35 34.45 33.34
N ALA A 157 24.35 35.31 33.56
CA ALA A 157 22.94 35.00 33.32
C ALA A 157 22.65 34.68 31.84
N ARG A 158 23.12 35.54 30.92
CA ARG A 158 22.99 35.32 29.47
C ARG A 158 23.71 34.05 29.01
N SER A 159 24.89 33.76 29.57
CA SER A 159 25.65 32.55 29.23
C SER A 159 24.91 31.28 29.64
N ALA A 160 24.33 31.23 30.84
CA ALA A 160 23.51 30.11 31.29
C ALA A 160 22.25 29.91 30.41
N TYR A 161 21.63 31.01 29.97
CA TYR A 161 20.52 30.96 29.03
C TYR A 161 20.94 30.38 27.67
N VAL A 162 22.05 30.86 27.11
CA VAL A 162 22.62 30.35 25.85
C VAL A 162 22.98 28.87 25.95
N GLU A 163 23.53 28.40 27.08
CA GLU A 163 23.81 26.98 27.30
C GLU A 163 22.53 26.13 27.29
N THR A 164 21.46 26.64 27.91
CA THR A 164 20.15 25.98 27.91
C THR A 164 19.56 25.89 26.50
N LEU A 165 19.59 26.99 25.74
CA LEU A 165 19.14 26.99 24.35
C LEU A 165 20.00 26.07 23.47
N ALA A 166 21.32 26.07 23.66
CA ALA A 166 22.24 25.22 22.92
C ALA A 166 22.02 23.73 23.23
N TYR A 167 21.64 23.39 24.47
CA TYR A 167 21.26 22.04 24.85
C TYR A 167 20.03 21.57 24.07
N VAL A 168 18.95 22.38 24.04
CA VAL A 168 17.73 22.05 23.28
C VAL A 168 18.02 21.98 21.77
N MET A 169 18.80 22.93 21.25
CA MET A 169 19.20 22.96 19.83
C MET A 169 19.97 21.70 19.43
N LYS A 170 20.88 21.22 20.29
CA LYS A 170 21.67 20.00 20.03
C LYS A 170 20.79 18.75 20.01
N MET A 171 19.76 18.68 20.85
CA MET A 171 18.80 17.57 20.80
C MET A 171 18.01 17.58 19.49
N LEU A 172 17.55 18.75 19.05
CA LEU A 172 16.89 18.94 17.75
C LEU A 172 17.80 18.56 16.58
N GLU A 173 19.09 18.93 16.63
CA GLU A 173 20.05 18.64 15.56
C GLU A 173 20.27 17.14 15.30
N ASN A 174 20.05 16.31 16.31
CA ASN A 174 20.17 14.86 16.22
C ASN A 174 18.93 14.18 15.60
N THR A 175 17.85 14.93 15.36
CA THR A 175 16.62 14.38 14.75
C THR A 175 16.77 14.28 13.23
N LYS A 176 16.10 13.29 12.64
CA LYS A 176 16.11 13.05 11.20
C LYS A 176 15.54 14.21 10.38
N VAL A 177 14.52 14.91 10.89
CA VAL A 177 13.95 16.10 10.22
C VAL A 177 15.06 17.12 9.92
N ILE A 178 15.91 17.41 10.92
CA ILE A 178 16.96 18.42 10.78
C ILE A 178 18.11 17.92 9.93
N SER A 179 18.48 16.63 10.02
CA SER A 179 19.55 16.06 9.19
C SER A 179 19.20 16.11 7.70
N ILE A 180 17.94 15.85 7.34
CA ILE A 180 17.43 15.97 5.96
C ILE A 180 17.33 17.44 5.54
N ALA A 181 16.87 18.32 6.43
CA ALA A 181 16.71 19.74 6.14
C ALA A 181 18.04 20.52 6.00
N LYS A 182 19.14 20.04 6.61
CA LYS A 182 20.44 20.73 6.70
C LYS A 182 20.93 21.39 5.40
N PRO A 183 20.91 20.72 4.24
CA PRO A 183 21.34 21.31 2.97
C PRO A 183 20.51 22.53 2.53
N SER A 184 19.24 22.59 2.94
CA SER A 184 18.26 23.59 2.50
C SER A 184 17.95 24.65 3.57
N LEU A 185 18.69 24.69 4.69
CA LEU A 185 18.47 25.65 5.78
C LEU A 185 18.88 27.09 5.43
N SER A 186 19.77 27.28 4.45
CA SER A 186 20.23 28.62 4.06
C SER A 186 19.11 29.38 3.35
N GLY A 187 18.54 30.39 4.03
CA GLY A 187 17.43 31.20 3.50
C GLY A 187 16.04 30.71 3.89
N HIS A 188 15.93 29.72 4.77
CA HIS A 188 14.64 29.27 5.29
C HIS A 188 13.98 30.36 6.15
N ILE A 189 12.69 30.59 5.91
CA ILE A 189 11.86 31.53 6.68
C ILE A 189 11.00 30.69 7.63
N VAL A 190 10.99 31.03 8.92
CA VAL A 190 10.14 30.35 9.92
C VAL A 190 8.68 30.38 9.48
N GLY A 191 8.00 29.24 9.53
CA GLY A 191 6.64 29.05 9.02
C GLY A 191 6.55 28.70 7.52
N SER A 192 7.66 28.76 6.77
CA SER A 192 7.67 28.27 5.38
C SER A 192 7.67 26.73 5.35
N ARG A 193 6.85 26.14 4.48
CA ARG A 193 6.58 24.70 4.48
C ARG A 193 7.29 23.90 3.38
N GLY A 194 8.07 24.56 2.52
CA GLY A 194 8.70 23.93 1.36
C GLY A 194 9.56 22.70 1.68
N ILE A 195 10.39 22.79 2.73
CA ILE A 195 11.26 21.69 3.17
C ILE A 195 10.45 20.44 3.56
N TYR A 196 9.25 20.64 4.13
CA TYR A 196 8.40 19.53 4.56
C TYR A 196 7.83 18.74 3.40
N ARG A 197 7.68 19.32 2.19
CA ARG A 197 7.21 18.60 1.00
C ARG A 197 8.25 17.63 0.41
N ASP A 198 9.51 17.82 0.77
CA ASP A 198 10.59 16.91 0.41
C ASP A 198 10.76 15.79 1.44
N VAL A 199 10.28 15.99 2.67
CA VAL A 199 10.38 15.04 3.78
C VAL A 199 9.12 14.20 3.94
N PHE A 200 7.96 14.83 3.78
CA PHE A 200 6.65 14.24 3.97
C PHE A 200 5.86 14.27 2.67
N ARG A 201 5.35 13.10 2.28
CA ARG A 201 4.50 12.91 1.12
C ARG A 201 3.48 11.83 1.46
N ALA A 202 2.20 12.21 1.47
CA ALA A 202 1.12 11.27 1.68
C ALA A 202 0.95 10.35 0.47
N GLU A 203 0.87 9.04 0.70
CA GLU A 203 0.36 8.09 -0.27
C GLU A 203 -1.17 8.21 -0.29
N ILE A 204 -1.73 8.58 -1.45
CA ILE A 204 -3.17 8.78 -1.63
C ILE A 204 -3.76 7.50 -2.25
N GLY A 205 -4.62 6.84 -1.49
CA GLY A 205 -5.29 5.62 -1.94
C GLY A 205 -6.80 5.67 -1.69
N PRO A 206 -7.58 4.86 -2.43
CA PRO A 206 -8.96 4.60 -2.08
C PRO A 206 -9.11 4.08 -0.66
N ASP A 207 -10.07 4.62 0.09
CA ASP A 207 -10.51 4.09 1.39
C ASP A 207 -11.17 2.70 1.32
N PHE A 208 -11.57 2.28 0.10
CA PHE A 208 -12.17 0.98 -0.16
C PHE A 208 -11.20 -0.11 -0.60
N VAL A 209 -9.96 0.25 -0.91
CA VAL A 209 -8.91 -0.70 -1.26
C VAL A 209 -8.07 -0.93 -0.01
N PHE A 210 -8.27 -2.07 0.66
CA PHE A 210 -7.48 -2.41 1.84
C PHE A 210 -6.03 -2.75 1.45
N THR A 211 -5.84 -3.45 0.32
CA THR A 211 -4.54 -3.74 -0.26
C THR A 211 -3.77 -2.47 -0.62
N ARG A 212 -2.58 -2.30 -0.04
CA ARG A 212 -1.74 -1.13 -0.30
C ARG A 212 -1.03 -1.31 -1.65
N LEU A 213 -1.11 -0.28 -2.50
CA LEU A 213 -0.23 -0.14 -3.64
C LEU A 213 0.92 0.78 -3.24
N MET A 214 2.13 0.24 -3.17
CA MET A 214 3.34 1.04 -2.99
C MET A 214 3.50 1.93 -4.24
N ALA A 215 3.20 3.21 -4.09
CA ALA A 215 3.22 4.16 -5.20
C ALA A 215 4.66 4.54 -5.60
N GLU A 216 5.60 4.45 -4.68
CA GLU A 216 6.97 4.90 -4.91
C GLU A 216 7.80 3.87 -5.67
N ILE A 217 8.29 4.28 -6.85
CA ILE A 217 9.32 3.56 -7.57
C ILE A 217 10.62 3.68 -6.75
N PRO A 218 11.33 2.57 -6.46
CA PRO A 218 12.56 2.62 -5.67
C PRO A 218 13.60 3.59 -6.25
N LEU A 219 14.29 4.33 -5.38
CA LEU A 219 15.36 5.26 -5.75
C LEU A 219 16.45 4.48 -6.51
N ASN A 220 16.76 4.90 -7.74
CA ASN A 220 17.68 4.27 -8.71
C ASN A 220 17.14 3.10 -9.54
N ALA A 221 15.82 2.88 -9.59
CA ALA A 221 15.25 1.89 -10.48
C ALA A 221 15.34 2.32 -11.96
N GLU A 222 15.79 1.42 -12.84
CA GLU A 222 15.84 1.62 -14.29
C GLU A 222 14.63 0.93 -14.94
N GLU A 223 13.82 1.66 -15.72
CA GLU A 223 12.70 1.09 -16.46
C GLU A 223 13.22 0.22 -17.62
N VAL A 224 12.77 -1.03 -17.67
CA VAL A 224 13.19 -2.03 -18.66
C VAL A 224 12.11 -2.28 -19.70
N ASP A 225 10.84 -2.25 -19.30
CA ASP A 225 9.70 -2.47 -20.18
C ASP A 225 8.45 -1.79 -19.61
N ALA A 226 7.53 -1.42 -20.50
CA ALA A 226 6.27 -0.81 -20.14
C ALA A 226 5.19 -1.17 -21.15
N TYR A 227 4.02 -1.57 -20.67
CA TYR A 227 2.88 -1.92 -21.51
C TYR A 227 1.56 -1.68 -20.78
N SER A 228 0.47 -1.54 -21.54
CA SER A 228 -0.88 -1.37 -21.00
C SER A 228 -1.72 -2.61 -21.29
N LEU A 229 -2.52 -3.02 -20.32
CA LEU A 229 -3.52 -4.08 -20.46
C LEU A 229 -4.83 -3.50 -21.00
N ASP A 230 -5.67 -4.35 -21.60
CA ASP A 230 -6.98 -3.98 -22.16
C ASP A 230 -7.98 -3.39 -21.14
N THR A 231 -7.62 -3.36 -19.84
CA THR A 231 -8.38 -2.71 -18.76
C THR A 231 -8.01 -1.25 -18.53
N GLY A 232 -7.04 -0.69 -19.24
CA GLY A 232 -6.47 0.62 -18.89
C GLY A 232 -5.53 0.56 -17.66
N THR A 233 -5.15 -0.65 -17.26
CA THR A 233 -4.11 -0.90 -16.26
C THR A 233 -2.75 -0.81 -16.93
N ASP A 234 -1.89 0.07 -16.43
CA ASP A 234 -0.51 0.19 -16.93
C ASP A 234 0.43 -0.68 -16.10
N VAL A 235 1.40 -1.28 -16.76
CA VAL A 235 2.44 -2.11 -16.18
C VAL A 235 3.79 -1.53 -16.57
N SER A 236 4.66 -1.35 -15.59
CA SER A 236 6.05 -0.97 -15.80
C SER A 236 6.96 -1.94 -15.06
N ILE A 237 7.99 -2.43 -15.74
CA ILE A 237 8.99 -3.36 -15.20
C ILE A 237 10.27 -2.58 -14.95
N TYR A 238 10.78 -2.65 -13.72
CA TYR A 238 12.01 -1.98 -13.35
C TYR A 238 13.08 -2.97 -12.91
N LYS A 239 14.34 -2.60 -13.15
CA LYS A 239 15.51 -3.26 -12.60
C LYS A 239 16.12 -2.38 -11.51
N ILE A 240 16.28 -2.94 -10.33
CA ILE A 240 16.87 -2.24 -9.18
C ILE A 240 18.34 -2.66 -9.08
N PRO A 241 19.30 -1.72 -9.10
CA PRO A 241 20.71 -2.05 -8.92
C PRO A 241 20.97 -2.75 -7.59
N GLY A 242 21.49 -3.98 -7.65
CA GLY A 242 21.80 -4.79 -6.47
C GLY A 242 20.72 -5.80 -6.06
N ASP A 243 19.52 -5.73 -6.66
CA ASP A 243 18.51 -6.78 -6.54
C ASP A 243 18.63 -7.77 -7.70
N VAL A 244 18.30 -9.04 -7.44
CA VAL A 244 18.24 -10.11 -8.44
C VAL A 244 16.87 -10.14 -9.10
N LYS A 245 15.83 -9.74 -8.38
CA LYS A 245 14.44 -9.75 -8.89
C LYS A 245 14.13 -8.46 -9.62
N TYR A 246 13.30 -8.56 -10.66
CA TYR A 246 12.69 -7.39 -11.27
C TYR A 246 11.55 -6.87 -10.39
N TYR A 247 11.24 -5.58 -10.54
CA TYR A 247 10.15 -4.94 -9.86
C TYR A 247 9.00 -4.71 -10.83
N TYR A 248 7.87 -5.37 -10.58
CA TYR A 248 6.65 -5.26 -11.38
C TYR A 248 5.74 -4.20 -10.75
N HIS A 249 5.61 -3.06 -11.41
CA HIS A 249 4.78 -1.95 -10.95
C HIS A 249 3.45 -1.94 -11.70
N LEU A 250 2.36 -2.18 -10.98
CA LEU A 250 0.99 -2.14 -11.49
C LEU A 250 0.35 -0.78 -11.16
N ASN A 251 -0.20 -0.11 -12.17
CA ASN A 251 -1.01 1.09 -12.02
C ASN A 251 -2.43 0.91 -12.58
N PRO A 252 -3.41 0.54 -11.73
CA PRO A 252 -4.79 0.28 -12.15
C PRO A 252 -5.58 1.54 -12.56
N PRO A 253 -6.65 1.40 -13.36
CA PRO A 253 -7.49 2.52 -13.77
C PRO A 253 -8.21 3.18 -12.60
N GLU A 254 -8.57 2.44 -11.54
CA GLU A 254 -9.21 2.98 -10.33
C GLU A 254 -8.36 3.99 -9.56
N PHE A 255 -7.05 4.08 -9.81
CA PHE A 255 -6.18 5.13 -9.25
C PHE A 255 -6.14 6.39 -10.12
N LYS A 256 -6.67 6.31 -11.35
CA LYS A 256 -6.70 7.40 -12.34
C LYS A 256 -8.07 8.09 -12.42
N ILE A 257 -9.09 7.58 -11.73
CA ILE A 257 -10.45 8.14 -11.78
C ILE A 257 -10.54 9.50 -11.08
N SER A 258 -11.42 10.36 -11.60
CA SER A 258 -11.78 11.64 -11.01
C SER A 258 -12.43 11.47 -9.63
N GLU A 259 -12.34 12.49 -8.78
CA GLU A 259 -12.97 12.53 -7.45
C GLU A 259 -14.49 12.25 -7.47
N GLU A 260 -15.20 12.70 -8.50
CA GLU A 260 -16.65 12.51 -8.63
C GLU A 260 -17.00 11.02 -8.78
N LYS A 261 -16.34 10.34 -9.71
CA LYS A 261 -16.45 8.89 -9.93
C LYS A 261 -16.07 8.08 -8.70
N TYR A 262 -15.05 8.53 -7.97
CA TYR A 262 -14.64 7.92 -6.71
C TYR A 262 -15.77 7.94 -5.67
N MET A 263 -16.39 9.11 -5.47
CA MET A 263 -17.49 9.27 -4.51
C MET A 263 -18.67 8.35 -4.86
N LEU A 264 -18.98 8.18 -6.15
CA LEU A 264 -20.04 7.27 -6.59
C LEU A 264 -19.72 5.81 -6.25
N LEU A 265 -18.47 5.37 -6.46
CA LEU A 265 -18.03 4.02 -6.11
C LEU A 265 -18.14 3.73 -4.62
N ASP A 266 -17.70 4.66 -3.76
CA ASP A 266 -17.78 4.46 -2.30
C ASP A 266 -19.23 4.40 -1.82
N LEU A 267 -20.09 5.31 -2.31
CA LEU A 267 -21.52 5.27 -1.99
C LEU A 267 -22.18 3.95 -2.44
N ALA A 268 -21.89 3.52 -3.67
CA ALA A 268 -22.43 2.28 -4.21
C ALA A 268 -21.93 1.04 -3.45
N ARG A 269 -20.67 1.03 -3.05
CA ARG A 269 -20.09 -0.03 -2.22
C ARG A 269 -20.75 -0.12 -0.86
N ASN A 270 -20.91 1.00 -0.16
CA ASN A 270 -21.52 1.01 1.16
C ASN A 270 -22.97 0.51 1.10
N ALA A 271 -23.73 0.92 0.08
CA ALA A 271 -25.07 0.39 -0.16
C ALA A 271 -25.06 -1.12 -0.50
N MET A 272 -24.08 -1.60 -1.28
CA MET A 272 -23.95 -3.04 -1.58
C MET A 272 -23.54 -3.88 -0.37
N LEU A 273 -22.76 -3.36 0.57
CA LEU A 273 -22.42 -4.06 1.82
C LEU A 273 -23.63 -4.27 2.73
N GLU A 274 -24.62 -3.38 2.66
CA GLU A 274 -25.88 -3.52 3.39
C GLU A 274 -26.86 -4.50 2.70
N TYR A 275 -26.64 -4.77 1.41
CA TYR A 275 -27.44 -5.71 0.65
C TYR A 275 -27.16 -7.16 1.10
N LYS A 276 -28.19 -7.83 1.63
CA LYS A 276 -28.12 -9.27 1.97
C LYS A 276 -28.54 -10.11 0.77
N PRO A 277 -27.60 -10.74 0.04
CA PRO A 277 -27.93 -11.62 -1.08
C PRO A 277 -28.75 -12.84 -0.65
N LYS A 278 -29.54 -13.39 -1.56
CA LYS A 278 -30.36 -14.59 -1.30
C LYS A 278 -29.50 -15.85 -1.41
N LYS A 279 -29.81 -16.90 -0.64
CA LYS A 279 -29.02 -18.15 -0.60
C LYS A 279 -28.80 -18.79 -1.98
N GLU A 280 -29.74 -18.64 -2.92
CA GLU A 280 -29.63 -19.22 -4.26
C GLU A 280 -28.59 -18.52 -5.16
N GLU A 281 -28.06 -17.36 -4.76
CA GLU A 281 -27.08 -16.60 -5.54
C GLU A 281 -25.62 -17.03 -5.27
N PHE A 282 -25.39 -17.83 -4.22
CA PHE A 282 -24.04 -18.25 -3.80
C PHE A 282 -23.51 -19.52 -4.46
N THR A 283 -24.36 -20.27 -5.17
CA THR A 283 -23.96 -21.59 -5.71
C THR A 283 -23.18 -21.52 -7.02
N ASP A 284 -23.25 -20.39 -7.73
CA ASP A 284 -22.56 -20.17 -9.01
C ASP A 284 -21.81 -18.83 -8.99
N PRO A 285 -20.46 -18.86 -8.91
CA PRO A 285 -19.63 -17.65 -8.90
C PRO A 285 -19.82 -16.73 -10.12
N GLU A 286 -20.06 -17.29 -11.31
CA GLU A 286 -20.27 -16.49 -12.52
C GLU A 286 -21.60 -15.75 -12.46
N LYS A 287 -22.65 -16.46 -12.06
CA LYS A 287 -23.99 -15.87 -11.88
C LYS A 287 -23.97 -14.78 -10.81
N MET A 288 -23.30 -15.04 -9.68
CA MET A 288 -23.14 -14.05 -8.61
C MET A 288 -22.47 -12.78 -9.14
N ARG A 289 -21.33 -12.92 -9.83
CA ARG A 289 -20.60 -11.79 -10.42
C ARG A 289 -21.48 -10.97 -11.37
N LYS A 290 -22.26 -11.63 -12.23
CA LYS A 290 -23.17 -10.97 -13.17
C LYS A 290 -24.31 -10.22 -12.47
N THR A 291 -24.88 -10.80 -11.41
CA THR A 291 -25.92 -10.14 -10.61
C THR A 291 -25.39 -8.88 -9.95
N PHE A 292 -24.25 -8.97 -9.26
CA PHE A 292 -23.62 -7.81 -8.61
C PHE A 292 -23.16 -6.75 -9.60
N PHE A 293 -22.75 -7.14 -10.81
CA PHE A 293 -22.45 -6.19 -11.88
C PHE A 293 -23.68 -5.38 -12.29
N ASN A 294 -24.81 -6.05 -12.54
CA ASN A 294 -26.04 -5.35 -12.92
C ASN A 294 -26.55 -4.43 -11.79
N ILE A 295 -26.56 -4.92 -10.54
CA ILE A 295 -26.95 -4.11 -9.37
C ILE A 295 -26.03 -2.89 -9.22
N GLY A 296 -24.71 -3.10 -9.31
CA GLY A 296 -23.74 -2.03 -9.21
C GLY A 296 -23.90 -0.99 -10.31
N ARG A 297 -24.11 -1.44 -11.55
CA ARG A 297 -24.35 -0.55 -12.70
C ARG A 297 -25.59 0.31 -12.51
N ASP A 298 -26.72 -0.30 -12.13
CA ASP A 298 -27.98 0.41 -11.94
C ASP A 298 -27.86 1.43 -10.78
N MET A 299 -27.23 1.03 -9.67
CA MET A 299 -26.98 1.89 -8.51
C MET A 299 -26.06 3.07 -8.82
N ILE A 300 -24.96 2.84 -9.57
CA ILE A 300 -24.06 3.91 -9.98
C ILE A 300 -24.78 4.90 -10.90
N GLY A 301 -25.62 4.40 -11.81
CA GLY A 301 -26.46 5.24 -12.67
C GLY A 301 -27.42 6.13 -11.88
N GLU A 302 -28.19 5.55 -10.96
CA GLU A 302 -29.12 6.29 -10.09
C GLU A 302 -28.40 7.33 -9.22
N LEU A 303 -27.23 6.98 -8.65
CA LEU A 303 -26.43 7.90 -7.85
C LEU A 303 -25.85 9.04 -8.68
N ALA A 304 -25.40 8.76 -9.91
CA ALA A 304 -24.89 9.78 -10.84
C ALA A 304 -25.99 10.79 -11.19
N GLU A 305 -27.19 10.31 -11.54
CA GLU A 305 -28.36 11.15 -11.83
C GLU A 305 -28.73 12.03 -10.63
N HIS A 306 -28.82 11.44 -9.42
CA HIS A 306 -29.19 12.17 -8.21
C HIS A 306 -28.15 13.24 -7.83
N LYS A 307 -26.87 13.01 -8.12
CA LYS A 307 -25.79 13.98 -7.88
C LYS A 307 -25.61 15.00 -9.01
N GLY A 308 -26.32 14.81 -10.14
CA GLY A 308 -26.22 15.69 -11.31
C GLY A 308 -24.95 15.51 -12.13
N PHE A 309 -24.33 14.33 -12.09
CA PHE A 309 -23.17 14.01 -12.90
C PHE A 309 -23.59 13.42 -14.24
N GLU A 310 -23.18 14.04 -15.34
CA GLU A 310 -23.34 13.46 -16.67
C GLU A 310 -22.27 12.38 -16.89
N MET A 311 -22.70 11.13 -17.05
CA MET A 311 -21.81 10.00 -17.29
C MET A 311 -22.29 9.20 -18.50
N SER A 312 -21.34 8.73 -19.31
CA SER A 312 -21.63 7.80 -20.40
C SER A 312 -21.90 6.39 -19.86
N TYR A 313 -22.67 5.59 -20.62
CA TYR A 313 -22.89 4.18 -20.29
C TYR A 313 -21.58 3.39 -20.13
N GLY A 314 -20.55 3.71 -20.91
CA GLY A 314 -19.24 3.07 -20.79
C GLY A 314 -18.53 3.36 -19.47
N GLU A 315 -18.65 4.58 -18.94
CA GLU A 315 -18.06 4.95 -17.65
C GLU A 315 -18.81 4.29 -16.48
N ILE A 316 -20.15 4.18 -16.57
CA ILE A 316 -20.94 3.47 -15.57
C ILE A 316 -20.54 1.98 -15.55
N ASP A 317 -20.38 1.36 -16.73
CA ASP A 317 -19.92 -0.03 -16.83
C ASP A 317 -18.51 -0.21 -16.26
N GLU A 318 -17.58 0.72 -16.51
CA GLU A 318 -16.22 0.70 -15.95
C GLU A 318 -16.25 0.76 -14.42
N LEU A 319 -17.02 1.69 -13.85
CA LEU A 319 -17.17 1.80 -12.39
C LEU A 319 -17.84 0.55 -11.81
N ALA A 320 -18.86 0.00 -12.47
CA ALA A 320 -19.49 -1.24 -12.03
C ALA A 320 -18.50 -2.43 -12.04
N GLN A 321 -17.61 -2.50 -13.03
CA GLN A 321 -16.55 -3.53 -13.04
C GLN A 321 -15.57 -3.37 -11.88
N ILE A 322 -15.13 -2.13 -11.58
CA ILE A 322 -14.27 -1.84 -10.42
C ILE A 322 -14.97 -2.24 -9.13
N LEU A 323 -16.24 -1.86 -8.98
CA LEU A 323 -17.03 -2.16 -7.80
C LEU A 323 -17.18 -3.66 -7.56
N VAL A 324 -17.47 -4.44 -8.62
CA VAL A 324 -17.58 -5.91 -8.53
C VAL A 324 -16.24 -6.55 -8.17
N ARG A 325 -15.13 -6.05 -8.72
CA ARG A 325 -13.77 -6.58 -8.46
C ARG A 325 -13.41 -6.52 -6.97
N TYR A 326 -13.79 -5.43 -6.29
CA TYR A 326 -13.47 -5.19 -4.88
C TYR A 326 -14.53 -5.65 -3.88
N THR A 327 -15.71 -6.05 -4.35
CA THR A 327 -16.78 -6.59 -3.48
C THR A 327 -16.77 -8.13 -3.54
N VAL A 328 -17.22 -8.67 -4.67
CA VAL A 328 -17.38 -10.11 -4.88
C VAL A 328 -16.11 -10.75 -5.45
N GLY A 329 -15.34 -10.00 -6.25
CA GLY A 329 -14.12 -10.47 -6.90
C GLY A 329 -12.91 -10.64 -5.96
N PHE A 330 -11.75 -10.87 -6.55
CA PHE A 330 -10.47 -11.09 -5.85
C PHE A 330 -9.53 -9.87 -5.89
N GLY A 331 -10.05 -8.66 -6.12
CA GLY A 331 -9.28 -7.41 -6.02
C GLY A 331 -8.09 -7.37 -6.98
N PHE A 332 -6.88 -7.12 -6.46
CA PHE A 332 -5.66 -7.05 -7.27
C PHE A 332 -5.21 -8.38 -7.87
N VAL A 333 -5.55 -9.51 -7.25
CA VAL A 333 -5.23 -10.82 -7.82
C VAL A 333 -5.87 -10.98 -9.19
N GLU A 334 -7.08 -10.46 -9.38
CA GLU A 334 -7.76 -10.43 -10.67
C GLU A 334 -7.01 -9.61 -11.72
N LEU A 335 -6.46 -8.46 -11.32
CA LEU A 335 -5.68 -7.62 -12.23
C LEU A 335 -4.37 -8.30 -12.66
N LEU A 336 -3.69 -8.94 -11.72
CA LEU A 336 -2.48 -9.72 -12.02
C LEU A 336 -2.80 -10.91 -12.93
N LEU A 337 -3.86 -11.66 -12.65
CA LEU A 337 -4.26 -12.80 -13.47
C LEU A 337 -4.77 -12.40 -14.87
N LYS A 338 -5.10 -11.12 -15.08
CA LYS A 338 -5.48 -10.62 -16.40
C LYS A 338 -4.30 -10.42 -17.34
N ASP A 339 -3.09 -10.22 -16.80
CA ASP A 339 -1.89 -10.11 -17.62
C ASP A 339 -1.54 -11.49 -18.23
N PRO A 340 -1.56 -11.62 -19.58
CA PRO A 340 -1.22 -12.86 -20.25
C PRO A 340 0.22 -13.33 -20.02
N LYS A 341 1.13 -12.43 -19.63
CA LYS A 341 2.54 -12.73 -19.37
C LYS A 341 2.79 -13.30 -17.98
N ILE A 342 1.85 -13.16 -17.04
CA ILE A 342 1.97 -13.73 -15.69
C ILE A 342 1.68 -15.24 -15.74
N GLN A 343 2.57 -16.03 -15.11
CA GLN A 343 2.44 -17.48 -14.99
C GLN A 343 1.98 -17.89 -13.59
N ASP A 344 2.66 -17.38 -12.57
CA ASP A 344 2.36 -17.68 -11.17
C ASP A 344 2.20 -16.37 -10.37
N VAL A 345 1.30 -16.36 -9.40
CA VAL A 345 1.10 -15.29 -8.41
C VAL A 345 1.19 -15.91 -7.02
N SER A 346 2.00 -15.35 -6.13
CA SER A 346 2.23 -15.85 -4.78
C SER A 346 2.00 -14.76 -3.76
N ALA A 347 1.00 -14.95 -2.90
CA ALA A 347 0.75 -14.11 -1.73
C ALA A 347 1.20 -14.88 -0.48
N ASN A 348 2.38 -14.52 0.02
CA ASN A 348 3.00 -15.20 1.16
C ASN A 348 2.44 -14.70 2.50
N GLY A 349 2.52 -15.55 3.52
CA GLY A 349 2.27 -15.14 4.90
C GLY A 349 3.53 -14.46 5.48
N PRO A 350 3.39 -13.47 6.39
CA PRO A 350 2.15 -12.89 6.87
C PRO A 350 1.54 -11.91 5.86
N ILE A 351 0.26 -12.12 5.53
CA ILE A 351 -0.53 -11.22 4.68
C ILE A 351 -0.67 -9.88 5.41
N GLY A 352 -0.49 -8.77 4.68
CA GLY A 352 -0.43 -7.41 5.21
C GLY A 352 0.98 -6.84 5.28
N GLU A 353 2.00 -7.69 5.32
CA GLU A 353 3.40 -7.29 5.53
C GLU A 353 4.28 -7.56 4.31
N THR A 354 4.00 -8.62 3.56
CA THR A 354 4.79 -8.99 2.38
C THR A 354 4.06 -8.64 1.08
N PRO A 355 4.77 -8.12 0.06
CA PRO A 355 4.17 -7.89 -1.25
C PRO A 355 3.82 -9.22 -1.92
N ILE A 356 2.94 -9.15 -2.91
CA ILE A 356 2.70 -10.25 -3.84
C ILE A 356 3.95 -10.43 -4.71
N PHE A 357 4.35 -11.68 -4.89
CA PHE A 357 5.38 -12.07 -5.85
C PHE A 357 4.73 -12.68 -7.07
N ILE A 358 5.33 -12.51 -8.23
CA ILE A 358 4.85 -13.12 -9.48
C ILE A 358 5.99 -13.80 -10.21
N VAL A 359 5.66 -14.75 -11.08
CA VAL A 359 6.56 -15.24 -12.12
C VAL A 359 6.07 -14.70 -13.45
N HIS A 360 6.85 -13.79 -14.03
CA HIS A 360 6.60 -13.18 -15.32
C HIS A 360 7.29 -13.98 -16.44
N GLY A 361 6.61 -14.20 -17.56
CA GLY A 361 7.12 -15.05 -18.65
C GLY A 361 8.43 -14.59 -19.29
N ASP A 362 8.69 -13.28 -19.26
CA ASP A 362 9.91 -12.67 -19.83
C ASP A 362 10.97 -12.29 -18.78
N TYR A 363 10.58 -12.14 -17.50
CA TYR A 363 11.44 -11.53 -16.45
C TYR A 363 11.62 -12.43 -15.22
N ASP A 364 11.13 -13.68 -15.27
CA ASP A 364 11.14 -14.62 -14.15
C ASP A 364 10.49 -14.03 -12.89
N GLU A 365 11.07 -14.29 -11.71
CA GLU A 365 10.49 -13.89 -10.43
C GLU A 365 10.58 -12.37 -10.24
N CYS A 366 9.42 -11.73 -10.07
CA CYS A 366 9.31 -10.31 -9.83
C CYS A 366 8.62 -10.03 -8.48
N THR A 367 9.08 -8.97 -7.80
CA THR A 367 8.38 -8.39 -6.65
C THR A 367 7.38 -7.36 -7.16
N THR A 368 6.15 -7.36 -6.67
CA THR A 368 5.14 -6.36 -7.07
C THR A 368 5.08 -5.18 -6.10
N ASN A 369 4.46 -4.09 -6.54
CA ASN A 369 4.07 -2.98 -5.68
C ASN A 369 2.81 -3.23 -4.84
N ILE A 370 2.29 -4.46 -4.80
CA ILE A 370 0.99 -4.78 -4.19
C ILE A 370 1.21 -5.50 -2.86
N VAL A 371 0.81 -4.88 -1.74
CA VAL A 371 0.82 -5.51 -0.41
C VAL A 371 -0.61 -5.81 0.04
N PRO A 372 -1.04 -7.08 0.00
CA PRO A 372 -2.43 -7.46 0.25
C PRO A 372 -2.79 -7.23 1.70
N ALA A 373 -3.97 -6.69 1.98
CA ALA A 373 -4.44 -6.55 3.35
C ALA A 373 -4.88 -7.88 3.94
N ARG A 374 -4.90 -7.97 5.27
CA ARG A 374 -5.30 -9.18 5.98
C ARG A 374 -6.78 -9.52 5.71
N GLU A 375 -7.63 -8.50 5.64
CA GLU A 375 -9.05 -8.60 5.31
C GLU A 375 -9.26 -9.18 3.91
N ASP A 376 -8.42 -8.79 2.95
CA ASP A 376 -8.45 -9.34 1.59
C ASP A 376 -8.06 -10.83 1.60
N GLY A 377 -7.02 -11.20 2.34
CA GLY A 377 -6.62 -12.60 2.53
C GLY A 377 -7.73 -13.47 3.15
N GLU A 378 -8.39 -12.99 4.21
CA GLU A 378 -9.52 -13.68 4.86
C GLU A 378 -10.75 -13.77 3.91
N SER A 379 -10.99 -12.72 3.13
CA SER A 379 -12.02 -12.68 2.09
C SER A 379 -11.75 -13.74 1.02
N TRP A 380 -10.52 -13.84 0.52
CA TRP A 380 -10.11 -14.87 -0.44
C TRP A 380 -10.26 -16.27 0.13
N ALA A 381 -9.79 -16.52 1.35
CA ALA A 381 -9.96 -17.81 2.04
C ALA A 381 -11.44 -18.20 2.13
N THR A 382 -12.31 -17.26 2.51
CA THR A 382 -13.75 -17.49 2.60
C THR A 382 -14.36 -17.83 1.24
N LYS A 383 -14.02 -17.06 0.20
CA LYS A 383 -14.48 -17.29 -1.17
C LYS A 383 -14.01 -18.65 -1.69
N PHE A 384 -12.77 -19.05 -1.44
CA PHE A 384 -12.26 -20.35 -1.86
C PHE A 384 -12.88 -21.53 -1.11
N ARG A 385 -13.23 -21.39 0.18
CA ARG A 385 -14.04 -22.40 0.88
C ARG A 385 -15.41 -22.58 0.23
N ILE A 386 -16.06 -21.49 -0.15
CA ILE A 386 -17.37 -21.52 -0.82
C ILE A 386 -17.25 -22.17 -2.20
N ILE A 387 -16.28 -21.74 -3.02
CA ILE A 387 -16.07 -22.25 -4.38
C ILE A 387 -15.73 -23.74 -4.37
N SER A 388 -14.83 -24.17 -3.48
CA SER A 388 -14.38 -25.58 -3.42
C SER A 388 -15.36 -26.50 -2.68
N GLY A 389 -16.24 -25.95 -1.84
CA GLY A 389 -17.05 -26.71 -0.89
C GLY A 389 -16.24 -27.43 0.20
N ARG A 390 -14.95 -27.09 0.35
CA ARG A 390 -14.02 -27.72 1.30
C ARG A 390 -13.64 -26.75 2.43
N PRO A 391 -13.38 -27.26 3.64
CA PRO A 391 -12.90 -26.43 4.75
C PRO A 391 -11.46 -25.93 4.51
N LEU A 392 -11.13 -24.81 5.15
CA LEU A 392 -9.77 -24.29 5.29
C LEU A 392 -9.66 -23.71 6.71
N ASP A 393 -9.14 -24.53 7.62
CA ASP A 393 -9.05 -24.30 9.06
C ASP A 393 -7.84 -25.06 9.65
N GLU A 394 -7.64 -25.00 10.98
CA GLU A 394 -6.48 -25.64 11.61
C GLU A 394 -6.46 -27.18 11.50
N ALA A 395 -7.63 -27.81 11.34
CA ALA A 395 -7.72 -29.25 11.14
C ALA A 395 -7.51 -29.64 9.67
N ASN A 396 -7.88 -28.76 8.74
CA ASN A 396 -7.72 -28.91 7.28
C ASN A 396 -6.92 -27.71 6.73
N PRO A 397 -5.60 -27.66 6.96
CA PRO A 397 -4.79 -26.46 6.73
C PRO A 397 -4.42 -26.20 5.28
N VAL A 398 -4.88 -27.03 4.33
CA VAL A 398 -4.61 -26.90 2.89
C VAL A 398 -5.91 -26.99 2.11
N LEU A 399 -6.07 -26.12 1.12
CA LEU A 399 -7.18 -26.12 0.19
C LEU A 399 -6.67 -25.91 -1.23
N ASP A 400 -6.83 -26.93 -2.07
CA ASP A 400 -6.64 -26.83 -3.51
C ASP A 400 -8.00 -26.61 -4.19
N THR A 401 -8.06 -25.62 -5.08
CA THR A 401 -9.26 -25.30 -5.86
C THR A 401 -8.88 -24.65 -7.20
N GLU A 402 -9.87 -24.40 -8.05
CA GLU A 402 -9.71 -23.59 -9.26
C GLU A 402 -10.43 -22.26 -9.09
N LEU A 403 -9.83 -21.19 -9.62
CA LEU A 403 -10.42 -19.88 -9.80
C LEU A 403 -10.73 -19.68 -11.28
N VAL A 404 -12.02 -19.57 -11.60
CA VAL A 404 -12.50 -19.26 -12.95
C VAL A 404 -12.96 -17.81 -12.98
N LEU A 405 -12.28 -17.00 -13.79
CA LEU A 405 -12.62 -15.61 -14.09
C LEU A 405 -13.05 -15.52 -15.56
N PRO A 406 -13.83 -14.48 -15.94
CA PRO A 406 -14.27 -14.32 -17.33
C PRO A 406 -13.14 -14.25 -18.37
N TYR A 407 -11.92 -13.91 -17.95
CA TYR A 407 -10.76 -13.65 -18.80
C TYR A 407 -9.53 -14.49 -18.42
N ALA A 408 -9.61 -15.32 -17.37
CA ALA A 408 -8.47 -16.13 -16.91
C ALA A 408 -8.95 -17.32 -16.08
N ARG A 409 -8.21 -18.42 -16.13
CA ARG A 409 -8.35 -19.52 -15.16
C ARG A 409 -7.05 -19.68 -14.41
N ALA A 410 -7.14 -19.98 -13.12
CA ALA A 410 -5.97 -20.24 -12.31
C ALA A 410 -6.24 -21.37 -11.32
N ARG A 411 -5.30 -22.30 -11.20
CA ARG A 411 -5.27 -23.20 -10.05
C ARG A 411 -4.86 -22.41 -8.82
N VAL A 412 -5.52 -22.64 -7.69
CA VAL A 412 -5.25 -21.99 -6.42
C VAL A 412 -4.92 -23.04 -5.36
N ALA A 413 -3.79 -22.85 -4.69
CA ALA A 413 -3.45 -23.54 -3.46
C ALA A 413 -3.46 -22.52 -2.33
N ALA A 414 -4.32 -22.74 -1.34
CA ALA A 414 -4.38 -21.94 -0.12
C ALA A 414 -3.89 -22.78 1.05
N MET A 415 -3.14 -22.16 1.96
CA MET A 415 -2.68 -22.79 3.19
C MET A 415 -2.92 -21.88 4.40
N THR A 416 -3.11 -22.48 5.57
CA THR A 416 -3.27 -21.76 6.85
C THR A 416 -2.51 -22.47 7.97
N ARG A 417 -2.67 -22.00 9.21
CA ARG A 417 -2.10 -22.63 10.41
C ARG A 417 -2.63 -24.06 10.56
N PRO A 418 -1.84 -25.00 11.13
CA PRO A 418 -0.48 -24.82 11.64
C PRO A 418 0.64 -24.95 10.58
N LEU A 419 0.32 -25.33 9.34
CA LEU A 419 1.33 -25.57 8.31
C LEU A 419 2.10 -24.30 7.91
N ASN A 420 1.41 -23.17 7.88
CA ASN A 420 2.05 -21.87 7.79
C ASN A 420 1.89 -21.11 9.13
N PRO A 421 2.95 -20.99 9.95
CA PRO A 421 2.88 -20.27 11.23
C PRO A 421 2.43 -18.80 11.08
N ALA A 422 2.77 -18.19 9.95
CA ALA A 422 2.43 -16.80 9.64
C ALA A 422 0.96 -16.60 9.25
N GLY A 423 0.16 -17.67 9.11
CA GLY A 423 -1.26 -17.61 8.78
C GLY A 423 -1.57 -17.99 7.34
N LEU A 424 -2.50 -17.28 6.72
CA LEU A 424 -2.92 -17.54 5.35
C LEU A 424 -1.78 -17.28 4.35
N ALA A 425 -1.68 -18.13 3.34
CA ALA A 425 -0.89 -17.89 2.13
C ALA A 425 -1.57 -18.53 0.93
N PHE A 426 -1.31 -17.97 -0.25
CA PHE A 426 -1.95 -18.38 -1.50
C PHE A 426 -0.93 -18.47 -2.63
N ALA A 427 -1.04 -19.51 -3.43
CA ALA A 427 -0.33 -19.65 -4.70
C ALA A 427 -1.34 -19.85 -5.82
N PHE A 428 -1.28 -18.99 -6.83
CA PHE A 428 -2.10 -19.04 -8.02
C PHE A 428 -1.21 -19.42 -9.19
N ARG A 429 -1.61 -20.43 -9.95
CA ARG A 429 -0.95 -20.83 -11.20
C ARG A 429 -1.92 -20.62 -12.34
N ARG A 430 -1.61 -19.63 -13.18
CA ARG A 430 -2.45 -19.21 -14.29
C ARG A 430 -2.39 -20.23 -15.42
N HIS A 431 -3.55 -20.62 -15.93
CA HIS A 431 -3.65 -21.40 -17.16
C HIS A 431 -3.37 -20.50 -18.35
N ARG A 432 -2.61 -21.01 -19.31
CA ARG A 432 -2.35 -20.30 -20.56
C ARG A 432 -3.61 -20.33 -21.42
N ASP A 433 -4.08 -19.16 -21.89
CA ASP A 433 -5.28 -19.08 -22.73
C ASP A 433 -5.07 -19.74 -24.10
N ASN A 434 -3.89 -19.53 -24.68
CA ASN A 434 -3.51 -20.09 -25.97
C ASN A 434 -2.64 -21.35 -25.76
N PRO A 435 -3.14 -22.55 -26.09
CA PRO A 435 -2.36 -23.77 -25.93
C PRO A 435 -1.12 -23.75 -26.81
N TRP A 436 -0.09 -24.48 -26.39
CA TRP A 436 1.06 -24.71 -27.25
C TRP A 436 0.65 -25.54 -28.47
N THR A 437 1.22 -25.21 -29.62
CA THR A 437 1.04 -25.95 -30.88
C THR A 437 2.41 -26.35 -31.43
N TYR A 438 2.48 -27.36 -32.29
CA TYR A 438 3.74 -27.74 -32.94
C TYR A 438 4.42 -26.58 -33.68
N PRO A 439 3.71 -25.73 -34.46
CA PRO A 439 4.31 -24.54 -35.04
C PRO A 439 4.94 -23.61 -34.00
N LEU A 440 4.31 -23.44 -32.83
CA LEU A 440 4.84 -22.61 -31.76
C LEU A 440 6.08 -23.23 -31.08
N PHE A 441 6.12 -24.55 -30.92
CA PHE A 441 7.34 -25.25 -30.47
C PHE A 441 8.49 -25.08 -31.46
N ILE A 442 8.19 -25.11 -32.77
CA ILE A 442 9.18 -24.91 -33.83
C ILE A 442 9.68 -23.46 -33.86
N SER A 443 8.78 -22.48 -33.78
CA SER A 443 9.17 -21.06 -33.78
C SER A 443 10.05 -20.70 -32.58
N ASN A 444 9.79 -21.32 -31.42
CA ASN A 444 10.59 -21.18 -30.20
C ASN A 444 11.83 -22.11 -30.17
N ARG A 445 12.13 -22.82 -31.26
CA ARG A 445 13.28 -23.72 -31.41
C ARG A 445 13.36 -24.84 -30.35
N MET A 446 12.24 -25.19 -29.75
CA MET A 446 12.12 -26.28 -28.78
C MET A 446 11.96 -27.64 -29.46
N MET A 447 11.46 -27.66 -30.70
CA MET A 447 11.29 -28.87 -31.51
C MET A 447 11.57 -28.57 -32.99
N GLY A 448 12.26 -29.48 -33.69
CA GLY A 448 12.46 -29.37 -35.13
C GLY A 448 11.21 -29.79 -35.93
N PRO A 449 11.02 -29.28 -37.16
CA PRO A 449 9.85 -29.63 -37.98
C PRO A 449 9.75 -31.13 -38.29
N TYR A 450 10.89 -31.81 -38.45
CA TYR A 450 10.91 -33.27 -38.66
C TYR A 450 10.42 -34.05 -37.43
N ALA A 451 10.76 -33.58 -36.21
CA ALA A 451 10.29 -34.22 -34.97
C ALA A 451 8.78 -34.00 -34.77
N ALA A 452 8.29 -32.79 -35.06
CA ALA A 452 6.86 -32.50 -35.05
C ALA A 452 6.09 -33.36 -36.06
N GLY A 453 6.60 -33.47 -37.30
CA GLY A 453 6.01 -34.32 -38.33
C GLY A 453 6.01 -35.80 -37.95
N LEU A 454 7.08 -36.29 -37.33
CA LEU A 454 7.15 -37.66 -36.82
C LEU A 454 6.11 -37.90 -35.72
N LEU A 455 5.96 -36.97 -34.76
CA LEU A 455 4.96 -37.10 -33.70
C LEU A 455 3.54 -37.07 -34.28
N SER A 456 3.25 -36.15 -35.20
CA SER A 456 1.94 -36.09 -35.88
C SER A 456 1.63 -37.41 -36.60
N PHE A 457 2.61 -37.98 -37.31
CA PHE A 457 2.47 -39.29 -37.97
C PHE A 457 2.21 -40.44 -36.97
N LEU A 458 2.88 -40.44 -35.81
CA LEU A 458 2.65 -41.44 -34.77
C LEU A 458 1.27 -41.32 -34.13
N VAL A 459 0.77 -40.09 -33.95
CA VAL A 459 -0.58 -39.81 -33.47
C VAL A 459 -1.64 -40.28 -34.47
N ASP A 460 -1.47 -39.97 -35.75
CA ASP A 460 -2.36 -40.43 -36.83
C ASP A 460 -2.40 -41.97 -36.89
N GLY A 461 -1.25 -42.61 -36.68
CA GLY A 461 -1.12 -44.06 -36.56
C GLY A 461 -1.66 -44.69 -35.27
N GLY A 462 -2.28 -43.90 -34.37
CA GLY A 462 -2.88 -44.37 -33.13
C GLY A 462 -1.88 -44.99 -32.14
N ARG A 463 -0.62 -44.55 -32.16
CA ARG A 463 0.44 -45.09 -31.31
C ARG A 463 0.36 -44.54 -29.89
N SER A 464 0.69 -45.36 -28.92
CA SER A 464 0.86 -44.93 -27.53
C SER A 464 2.17 -44.16 -27.36
N ILE A 465 2.10 -42.94 -26.81
CA ILE A 465 3.24 -42.05 -26.61
C ILE A 465 3.30 -41.64 -25.13
N LEU A 466 4.48 -41.69 -24.53
CA LEU A 466 4.74 -41.18 -23.18
C LEU A 466 5.71 -39.99 -23.26
N PHE A 467 5.27 -38.84 -22.76
CA PHE A 467 6.13 -37.66 -22.62
C PHE A 467 6.78 -37.64 -21.23
N ALA A 468 8.09 -37.81 -21.18
CA ALA A 468 8.88 -37.85 -19.93
C ALA A 468 9.88 -36.69 -19.86
N GLY A 469 10.25 -36.31 -18.63
CA GLY A 469 11.10 -35.16 -18.35
C GLY A 469 10.98 -34.66 -16.92
N THR A 470 11.90 -33.79 -16.49
CA THR A 470 11.93 -33.20 -15.14
C THR A 470 10.75 -32.26 -14.87
N ARG A 471 10.55 -31.83 -13.62
CA ARG A 471 9.52 -30.82 -13.29
C ARG A 471 9.76 -29.54 -14.11
N SER A 472 8.69 -28.92 -14.63
CA SER A 472 8.74 -27.73 -15.48
C SER A 472 9.40 -27.86 -16.87
N SER A 473 9.70 -29.08 -17.35
CA SER A 473 10.29 -29.30 -18.69
C SER A 473 9.31 -29.16 -19.87
N GLY A 474 8.07 -28.71 -19.64
CA GLY A 474 7.07 -28.54 -20.72
C GLY A 474 6.32 -29.81 -21.14
N LYS A 475 6.34 -30.89 -20.33
CA LYS A 475 5.64 -32.16 -20.64
C LYS A 475 4.15 -31.98 -20.95
N THR A 476 3.40 -31.34 -20.06
CA THR A 476 1.96 -31.14 -20.24
C THR A 476 1.68 -30.25 -21.46
N SER A 477 2.54 -29.25 -21.70
CA SER A 477 2.43 -28.38 -22.88
C SER A 477 2.62 -29.17 -24.18
N LEU A 478 3.60 -30.08 -24.23
CA LEU A 478 3.84 -30.91 -25.40
C LEU A 478 2.72 -31.94 -25.59
N LEU A 479 2.26 -32.58 -24.51
CA LEU A 479 1.09 -33.48 -24.53
C LEU A 479 -0.15 -32.74 -25.06
N GLY A 480 -0.46 -31.56 -24.52
CA GLY A 480 -1.58 -30.73 -24.96
C GLY A 480 -1.50 -30.38 -26.44
N SER A 481 -0.31 -29.99 -26.93
CA SER A 481 -0.11 -29.72 -28.36
C SER A 481 -0.31 -30.96 -29.24
N THR A 482 0.07 -32.13 -28.73
CA THR A 482 -0.06 -33.42 -29.44
C THR A 482 -1.53 -33.84 -29.55
N LEU A 483 -2.35 -33.52 -28.54
CA LEU A 483 -3.78 -33.81 -28.56
C LEU A 483 -4.53 -33.06 -29.67
N ILE A 484 -4.02 -31.89 -30.11
CA ILE A 484 -4.59 -31.13 -31.24
C ILE A 484 -4.42 -31.88 -32.57
N GLU A 485 -3.41 -32.76 -32.68
CA GLU A 485 -3.17 -33.58 -33.88
C GLU A 485 -4.12 -34.78 -33.98
N LEU A 486 -4.90 -35.08 -32.93
CA LEU A 486 -5.87 -36.16 -32.97
C LEU A 486 -7.03 -35.82 -33.93
N MET A 487 -7.37 -36.75 -34.82
CA MET A 487 -8.55 -36.60 -35.67
C MET A 487 -9.82 -36.49 -34.84
N ARG A 488 -10.65 -35.47 -35.11
CA ARG A 488 -11.92 -35.16 -34.41
C ARG A 488 -12.94 -36.31 -34.31
N ARG A 489 -12.79 -37.36 -35.11
CA ARG A 489 -13.65 -38.56 -35.07
C ARG A 489 -13.40 -39.44 -33.84
N HIS A 490 -12.26 -39.29 -33.17
CA HIS A 490 -11.94 -40.09 -32.00
C HIS A 490 -12.59 -39.50 -30.75
N ARG A 491 -13.09 -40.39 -29.89
CA ARG A 491 -13.53 -40.02 -28.55
C ARG A 491 -12.30 -39.90 -27.65
N ILE A 492 -12.10 -38.73 -27.07
CA ILE A 492 -11.02 -38.45 -26.11
C ILE A 492 -11.59 -38.55 -24.70
N ILE A 493 -10.87 -39.24 -23.81
CA ILE A 493 -11.17 -39.30 -22.39
C ILE A 493 -9.89 -38.88 -21.67
N THR A 494 -9.94 -37.75 -20.98
CA THR A 494 -8.84 -37.29 -20.11
C THR A 494 -9.11 -37.71 -18.68
N VAL A 495 -8.03 -38.12 -18.01
CA VAL A 495 -8.02 -38.41 -16.59
C VAL A 495 -6.85 -37.63 -16.02
N GLU A 496 -7.17 -36.61 -15.22
CA GLU A 496 -6.19 -35.70 -14.66
C GLU A 496 -6.47 -35.53 -13.17
N ASP A 497 -5.41 -35.47 -12.35
CA ASP A 497 -5.54 -35.09 -10.94
C ASP A 497 -5.94 -33.61 -10.82
N ASN A 498 -5.48 -32.77 -11.76
CA ASN A 498 -5.85 -31.35 -11.89
C ASN A 498 -6.04 -31.03 -13.37
N LEU A 499 -7.08 -30.29 -13.72
CA LEU A 499 -7.41 -29.93 -15.10
C LEU A 499 -6.34 -29.00 -15.69
N GLU A 500 -5.38 -29.52 -16.45
CA GLU A 500 -4.35 -28.72 -17.13
C GLU A 500 -4.52 -28.70 -18.65
N ILE A 501 -5.17 -29.73 -19.20
CA ILE A 501 -5.33 -29.89 -20.65
C ILE A 501 -6.61 -29.19 -21.12
N ALA A 502 -6.48 -28.35 -22.15
CA ALA A 502 -7.60 -27.80 -22.89
C ALA A 502 -8.02 -28.79 -23.99
N VAL A 503 -8.90 -29.75 -23.65
CA VAL A 503 -9.53 -30.69 -24.62
C VAL A 503 -10.87 -30.17 -25.09
#